data_AF-A0A0A2HZU5-F1
#
_entry.id   AF-A0A0A2HZU5-F1
#
_cell.length_a   1.000
_cell.length_b   1.000
_cell.length_c   1.000
_cell.angle_alpha   90.00
_cell.angle_beta   90.00
_cell.angle_gamma   90.00
#
_symmetry.space_group_name_H-M   'P 1'
#
loop_
_entity.id
_entity.type
_entity.pdbx_description
1 polymer ?
#
loop_
_entity_poly.entity_id
_entity_poly.type
_entity_poly.pdbx_seq_one_letter_code
_entity_poly.pdbx_strand_id
1 'polypeptide(L)'
;MATTFVYSDGSWEKVVETNPSFVIWETSRGERLLSSPDFTYRPARWENKNMKGYRFFTPTKYLYSTTQSSVWPLAVGNRTHFDEKSKWGIPGVYEKHAEATWKCSVNGAERVQVPAGTFDTWIISCSRYSKMTRAGRAVQWEEKTFHYAPAIGHWVQLDQDFQGSRPKIHRELVAILPSLSSLGIDNNAIIGIKEHFQQTLGTAPSGEMNRWTDENKKISFAMTPVATYLLADGTPCRRYEQRLDLGWQSKIYYGIACRGESGLWTVPRK
;
A
#
# COMPACT_ATOMS: atom_id res chain seq x y z
N MET A 1 1.55 -10.44 -9.50
CA MET A 1 2.04 -11.17 -8.31
C MET A 1 1.33 -10.65 -7.09
N ALA A 2 0.76 -11.52 -6.27
CA ALA A 2 0.03 -11.10 -5.08
C ALA A 2 1.01 -10.74 -3.94
N THR A 3 0.93 -9.50 -3.47
CA THR A 3 1.72 -8.93 -2.37
C THR A 3 0.74 -8.27 -1.41
N THR A 4 0.93 -8.48 -0.11
CA THR A 4 0.13 -7.83 0.92
C THR A 4 0.94 -6.74 1.60
N PHE A 5 0.42 -5.52 1.64
CA PHE A 5 0.96 -4.41 2.41
C PHE A 5 0.18 -4.30 3.71
N VAL A 6 0.89 -4.23 4.83
CA VAL A 6 0.33 -4.14 6.18
C VAL A 6 0.70 -2.79 6.77
N TYR A 7 -0.24 -2.11 7.42
CA TYR A 7 -0.06 -0.74 7.91
C TYR A 7 -0.21 -0.62 9.43
N SER A 8 0.29 0.49 9.98
CA SER A 8 0.36 0.77 11.43
C SER A 8 -1.01 0.87 12.13
N ASP A 9 -2.09 1.15 11.39
CA ASP A 9 -3.46 1.13 11.93
C ASP A 9 -4.04 -0.30 12.08
N GLY A 10 -3.27 -1.31 11.63
CA GLY A 10 -3.63 -2.73 11.58
C GLY A 10 -4.33 -3.14 10.28
N SER A 11 -4.63 -2.19 9.38
CA SER A 11 -5.21 -2.51 8.08
C SER A 11 -4.19 -3.14 7.14
N TRP A 12 -4.70 -3.85 6.14
CA TRP A 12 -3.87 -4.41 5.08
C TRP A 12 -4.57 -4.33 3.73
N GLU A 13 -3.76 -4.31 2.68
CA GLU A 13 -4.17 -4.28 1.28
C GLU A 13 -3.38 -5.34 0.52
N LYS A 14 -4.10 -6.28 -0.10
CA LYS A 14 -3.53 -7.39 -0.87
C LYS A 14 -3.77 -7.17 -2.35
N VAL A 15 -2.72 -7.19 -3.15
CA VAL A 15 -2.82 -7.27 -4.60
C VAL A 15 -3.37 -8.65 -4.96
N VAL A 16 -4.53 -8.70 -5.60
CA VAL A 16 -5.15 -9.94 -6.10
C VAL A 16 -4.73 -10.17 -7.54
N GLU A 17 -4.82 -9.12 -8.36
CA GLU A 17 -4.56 -9.17 -9.79
C GLU A 17 -3.95 -7.85 -10.24
N THR A 18 -3.10 -7.90 -11.25
CA THR A 18 -2.46 -6.72 -11.82
C THR A 18 -2.29 -6.90 -13.32
N ASN A 19 -2.51 -5.82 -14.06
CA ASN A 19 -2.09 -5.69 -15.45
C ASN A 19 -1.68 -4.22 -15.71
N PRO A 20 -1.22 -3.86 -16.92
CA PRO A 20 -0.77 -2.50 -17.20
C PRO A 20 -1.83 -1.40 -17.04
N SER A 21 -3.13 -1.74 -17.03
CA SER A 21 -4.25 -0.79 -16.96
C SER A 21 -4.96 -0.75 -15.62
N PHE A 22 -4.87 -1.82 -14.81
CA PHE A 22 -5.53 -1.90 -13.53
C PHE A 22 -4.79 -2.76 -12.51
N VAL A 23 -5.14 -2.53 -11.23
CA VAL A 23 -4.78 -3.36 -10.10
C VAL A 23 -6.04 -3.67 -9.31
N ILE A 24 -6.26 -4.95 -9.01
CA ILE A 24 -7.34 -5.40 -8.13
C ILE A 24 -6.76 -5.63 -6.75
N TRP A 25 -7.37 -4.99 -5.75
CA TRP A 25 -7.01 -5.10 -4.35
C TRP A 25 -8.12 -5.78 -3.55
N GLU A 26 -7.70 -6.47 -2.50
CA GLU A 26 -8.55 -6.92 -1.40
C GLU A 26 -8.09 -6.22 -0.12
N THR A 27 -9.02 -5.69 0.67
CA THR A 27 -8.71 -4.97 1.92
C THR A 27 -9.01 -5.83 3.14
N SER A 28 -8.46 -5.43 4.30
CA SER A 28 -8.79 -6.05 5.60
C SER A 28 -10.27 -6.01 5.97
N ARG A 29 -11.08 -5.17 5.30
CA ARG A 29 -12.54 -5.09 5.47
C ARG A 29 -13.31 -6.03 4.54
N GLY A 30 -12.61 -6.84 3.74
CA GLY A 30 -13.20 -7.72 2.72
C GLY A 30 -13.74 -6.96 1.51
N GLU A 31 -13.26 -5.73 1.28
CA GLU A 31 -13.64 -4.94 0.10
C GLU A 31 -12.77 -5.31 -1.08
N ARG A 32 -13.38 -5.39 -2.27
CA ARG A 32 -12.65 -5.57 -3.53
C ARG A 32 -12.59 -4.25 -4.28
N LEU A 33 -11.38 -3.78 -4.55
CA LEU A 33 -11.12 -2.49 -5.19
C LEU A 33 -10.51 -2.72 -6.57
N LEU A 34 -11.04 -2.06 -7.61
CA LEU A 34 -10.41 -1.95 -8.92
C LEU A 34 -9.81 -0.55 -9.02
N SER A 35 -8.49 -0.46 -9.11
CA SER A 35 -7.75 0.80 -9.14
C SER A 35 -6.89 0.90 -10.40
N SER A 36 -6.48 2.11 -10.76
CA SER A 36 -5.39 2.34 -11.70
C SER A 36 -4.04 1.94 -11.04
N PRO A 37 -3.02 1.55 -11.82
CA PRO A 37 -1.64 1.49 -11.32
C PRO A 37 -1.14 2.84 -10.80
N ASP A 38 -1.66 3.94 -11.33
CA ASP A 38 -1.50 5.28 -10.75
C ASP A 38 -2.41 5.41 -9.52
N PHE A 39 -1.80 5.33 -8.32
CA PHE A 39 -2.51 5.36 -7.05
C PHE A 39 -3.02 6.76 -6.65
N THR A 40 -2.68 7.83 -7.40
CA THR A 40 -3.26 9.16 -7.15
C THR A 40 -4.75 9.19 -7.49
N TYR A 41 -5.18 8.29 -8.39
CA TYR A 41 -6.58 8.00 -8.60
C TYR A 41 -7.14 7.11 -7.49
N ARG A 42 -8.32 7.49 -7.00
CA ARG A 42 -9.10 6.61 -6.13
C ARG A 42 -9.54 5.35 -6.89
N PRO A 43 -9.88 4.26 -6.19
CA PRO A 43 -10.39 3.05 -6.85
C PRO A 43 -11.59 3.34 -7.75
N ALA A 44 -11.45 3.07 -9.05
CA ALA A 44 -12.48 3.24 -10.08
C ALA A 44 -13.74 2.43 -9.78
N ARG A 45 -13.59 1.26 -9.14
CA ARG A 45 -14.71 0.50 -8.59
C ARG A 45 -14.36 0.00 -7.20
N TRP A 46 -15.35 -0.02 -6.33
CA TRP A 46 -15.27 -0.69 -5.03
C TRP A 46 -16.59 -1.40 -4.75
N GLU A 47 -16.49 -2.52 -4.06
CA GLU A 47 -17.64 -3.34 -3.68
C GLU A 47 -17.41 -3.92 -2.29
N ASN A 48 -18.44 -3.82 -1.46
CA ASN A 48 -18.54 -4.52 -0.18
C ASN A 48 -19.86 -5.30 -0.12
N LYS A 49 -20.14 -5.97 1.00
CA LYS A 49 -21.34 -6.83 1.15
C LYS A 49 -22.66 -6.12 0.86
N ASN A 50 -22.73 -4.80 1.05
CA ASN A 50 -23.98 -4.04 1.03
C ASN A 50 -24.06 -3.01 -0.11
N MET A 51 -22.91 -2.53 -0.62
CA MET A 51 -22.84 -1.37 -1.50
C MET A 51 -21.80 -1.56 -2.60
N LYS A 52 -22.08 -0.92 -3.74
CA LYS A 52 -21.16 -0.78 -4.85
C LYS A 52 -20.95 0.70 -5.15
N GLY A 53 -19.74 1.03 -5.58
CA GLY A 53 -19.46 2.37 -6.09
C GLY A 53 -18.55 2.33 -7.30
N TYR A 54 -18.76 3.30 -8.17
CA TYR A 54 -18.04 3.51 -9.41
C TYR A 54 -17.57 4.95 -9.48
N ARG A 55 -16.39 5.15 -10.05
CA ARG A 55 -15.77 6.44 -10.25
C ARG A 55 -15.24 6.51 -11.67
N PHE A 56 -15.44 7.66 -12.28
CA PHE A 56 -14.98 7.98 -13.62
C PHE A 56 -14.09 9.20 -13.52
N PHE A 57 -12.92 9.14 -14.16
CA PHE A 57 -11.92 10.19 -14.12
C PHE A 57 -11.76 10.80 -15.50
N THR A 58 -11.67 12.12 -15.57
CA THR A 58 -11.47 12.86 -16.82
C THR A 58 -10.38 13.89 -16.61
N PRO A 59 -9.29 13.89 -17.39
CA PRO A 59 -8.29 14.94 -17.31
C PRO A 59 -8.93 16.31 -17.52
N THR A 60 -8.65 17.27 -16.65
CA THR A 60 -9.27 18.59 -16.72
C THR A 60 -8.65 19.38 -17.85
N LYS A 61 -9.43 19.68 -18.88
CA LYS A 61 -8.97 20.45 -20.05
C LYS A 61 -9.14 21.94 -19.78
N TYR A 62 -8.03 22.69 -19.74
CA TYR A 62 -8.09 24.15 -19.82
C TYR A 62 -7.83 24.61 -21.25
N LEU A 63 -8.44 25.72 -21.66
CA LEU A 63 -8.10 26.40 -22.90
C LEU A 63 -6.58 26.65 -22.93
N TYR A 64 -5.90 26.13 -23.96
CA TYR A 64 -4.45 26.20 -24.16
C TYR A 64 -3.56 25.46 -23.15
N SER A 65 -4.11 24.54 -22.34
CA SER A 65 -3.31 23.71 -21.42
C SER A 65 -3.34 22.24 -21.80
N THR A 66 -2.17 21.66 -22.00
CA THR A 66 -1.94 20.22 -21.96
C THR A 66 -1.69 19.80 -20.51
N THR A 67 -2.75 19.63 -19.73
CA THR A 67 -2.67 19.00 -18.41
C THR A 67 -2.26 17.54 -18.60
N GLN A 68 -1.14 17.14 -17.99
CA GLN A 68 -0.75 15.74 -17.92
C GLN A 68 -1.86 14.97 -17.20
N SER A 69 -2.19 13.77 -17.70
CA SER A 69 -3.16 12.91 -17.03
C SER A 69 -2.61 12.36 -15.71
N SER A 70 -1.29 12.22 -15.59
CA SER A 70 -0.64 11.56 -14.46
C SER A 70 0.56 12.36 -13.97
N VAL A 71 0.96 12.21 -12.70
CA VAL A 71 2.24 12.77 -12.21
C VAL A 71 3.45 11.92 -12.64
N TRP A 72 3.23 10.81 -13.32
CA TRP A 72 4.28 9.93 -13.83
C TRP A 72 4.76 10.36 -15.23
N PRO A 73 6.06 10.20 -15.54
CA PRO A 73 7.13 9.75 -14.65
C PRO A 73 7.40 10.75 -13.53
N LEU A 74 7.78 10.29 -12.34
CA LEU A 74 7.92 11.16 -11.17
C LEU A 74 9.09 12.13 -11.32
N ALA A 75 8.81 13.42 -11.17
CA ALA A 75 9.80 14.49 -11.08
C ALA A 75 9.24 15.63 -10.24
N VAL A 76 10.10 16.29 -9.43
CA VAL A 76 9.68 17.43 -8.62
C VAL A 76 9.05 18.50 -9.51
N GLY A 77 7.86 18.97 -9.13
CA GLY A 77 7.11 19.97 -9.89
C GLY A 77 6.13 19.38 -10.90
N ASN A 78 6.15 18.07 -11.18
CA ASN A 78 5.11 17.43 -11.99
C ASN A 78 3.75 17.55 -11.31
N ARG A 79 2.72 17.81 -12.13
CA ARG A 79 1.36 18.10 -11.68
C ARG A 79 0.35 17.45 -12.60
N THR A 80 -0.73 16.96 -12.01
CA THR A 80 -1.93 16.49 -12.74
C THR A 80 -3.18 17.13 -12.15
N HIS A 81 -4.19 17.25 -12.99
CA HIS A 81 -5.51 17.71 -12.63
C HIS A 81 -6.53 16.84 -13.35
N PHE A 82 -7.44 16.24 -12.58
CA PHE A 82 -8.57 15.51 -13.14
C PHE A 82 -9.86 15.75 -12.36
N ASP A 83 -10.97 15.67 -13.10
CA ASP A 83 -12.32 15.64 -12.54
C ASP A 83 -12.75 14.21 -12.26
N GLU A 84 -13.43 14.02 -11.13
CA GLU A 84 -13.96 12.77 -10.65
C GLU A 84 -15.49 12.85 -10.62
N LYS A 85 -16.16 11.93 -11.33
CA LYS A 85 -17.59 11.67 -11.19
C LYS A 85 -17.78 10.36 -10.46
N SER A 86 -18.44 10.39 -9.30
CA SER A 86 -18.70 9.24 -8.45
C SER A 86 -20.18 8.88 -8.45
N LYS A 87 -20.48 7.58 -8.51
CA LYS A 87 -21.82 7.02 -8.23
C LYS A 87 -21.71 5.87 -7.24
N TRP A 88 -22.57 5.82 -6.22
CA TRP A 88 -22.57 4.72 -5.26
C TRP A 88 -23.94 4.53 -4.61
N GLY A 89 -24.23 3.32 -4.14
CA GLY A 89 -25.48 3.02 -3.48
C GLY A 89 -25.72 1.53 -3.30
N ILE A 90 -26.95 1.20 -2.93
CA ILE A 90 -27.42 -0.18 -2.84
C ILE A 90 -28.14 -0.49 -4.16
N PRO A 91 -27.69 -1.50 -4.94
CA PRO A 91 -28.32 -1.86 -6.21
C PRO A 91 -29.83 -2.08 -6.06
N GLY A 92 -30.64 -1.37 -6.85
CA GLY A 92 -32.10 -1.50 -6.84
C GLY A 92 -32.82 -0.75 -5.71
N VAL A 93 -32.12 -0.07 -4.80
CA VAL A 93 -32.74 0.69 -3.69
C VAL A 93 -32.52 2.19 -3.84
N TYR A 94 -31.27 2.64 -3.94
CA TYR A 94 -30.95 4.06 -4.15
C TYR A 94 -29.58 4.23 -4.79
N GLU A 95 -29.38 5.37 -5.45
CA GLU A 95 -28.09 5.81 -6.00
C GLU A 95 -27.77 7.23 -5.54
N LYS A 96 -26.52 7.48 -5.17
CA LYS A 96 -25.96 8.79 -4.84
C LYS A 96 -24.90 9.15 -5.85
N HIS A 97 -24.79 10.45 -6.14
CA HIS A 97 -23.79 11.01 -7.04
C HIS A 97 -22.98 12.10 -6.34
N ALA A 98 -21.72 12.22 -6.73
CA ALA A 98 -20.90 13.37 -6.37
C ALA A 98 -19.91 13.68 -7.48
N GLU A 99 -19.53 14.94 -7.54
CA GLU A 99 -18.47 15.43 -8.41
C GLU A 99 -17.41 16.09 -7.55
N ALA A 100 -16.14 15.84 -7.90
CA ALA A 100 -15.00 16.42 -7.24
C ALA A 100 -13.91 16.70 -8.27
N THR A 101 -13.02 17.59 -7.91
CA THR A 101 -11.88 17.99 -8.73
C THR A 101 -10.62 17.72 -7.95
N TRP A 102 -9.66 17.00 -8.54
CA TRP A 102 -8.42 16.60 -7.89
C TRP A 102 -7.24 17.33 -8.52
N LYS A 103 -6.32 17.77 -7.67
CA LYS A 103 -5.02 18.32 -8.06
C LYS A 103 -3.95 17.55 -7.33
N CYS A 104 -3.03 16.94 -8.07
CA CYS A 104 -1.90 16.24 -7.47
C CYS A 104 -0.57 16.80 -7.96
N SER A 105 0.45 16.76 -7.10
CA SER A 105 1.78 17.25 -7.40
C SER A 105 2.87 16.43 -6.71
N VAL A 106 4.03 16.34 -7.37
CA VAL A 106 5.25 15.83 -6.75
C VAL A 106 5.98 17.01 -6.11
N ASN A 107 5.99 17.04 -4.78
CA ASN A 107 6.48 18.18 -4.00
C ASN A 107 7.97 18.10 -3.68
N GLY A 108 8.55 16.90 -3.68
CA GLY A 108 9.95 16.69 -3.35
C GLY A 108 10.29 15.22 -3.23
N ALA A 109 11.49 14.95 -2.73
CA ALA A 109 11.95 13.63 -2.36
C ALA A 109 12.63 13.70 -1.00
N GLU A 110 12.45 12.67 -0.18
CA GLU A 110 13.08 12.57 1.13
C GLU A 110 13.24 11.11 1.56
N ARG A 111 14.08 10.90 2.57
CA ARG A 111 14.29 9.59 3.17
C ARG A 111 13.39 9.42 4.39
N VAL A 112 12.42 8.52 4.29
CA VAL A 112 11.41 8.29 5.34
C VAL A 112 11.72 7.00 6.09
N GLN A 113 11.68 7.07 7.42
CA GLN A 113 11.76 5.91 8.29
C GLN A 113 10.35 5.52 8.76
N VAL A 114 9.96 4.28 8.50
CA VAL A 114 8.72 3.64 8.95
C VAL A 114 9.05 2.35 9.70
N PRO A 115 8.08 1.68 10.35
CA PRO A 115 8.35 0.42 11.05
C PRO A 115 9.00 -0.64 10.15
N ALA A 116 8.56 -0.78 8.89
CA ALA A 116 9.14 -1.74 7.95
C ALA A 116 10.61 -1.47 7.59
N GLY A 117 11.11 -0.23 7.71
CA GLY A 117 12.46 0.13 7.28
C GLY A 117 12.60 1.60 6.91
N THR A 118 13.73 1.94 6.28
CA THR A 118 14.00 3.29 5.79
C THR A 118 14.05 3.28 4.27
N PHE A 119 13.32 4.19 3.63
CA PHE A 119 13.15 4.22 2.18
C PHE A 119 13.41 5.61 1.62
N ASP A 120 14.02 5.67 0.44
CA ASP A 120 14.06 6.91 -0.36
C ASP A 120 12.71 7.06 -1.07
N THR A 121 12.04 8.19 -0.86
CA THR A 121 10.65 8.40 -1.26
C THR A 121 10.44 9.68 -2.05
N TRP A 122 9.39 9.69 -2.86
CA TRP A 122 8.79 10.88 -3.46
C TRP A 122 7.61 11.35 -2.63
N ILE A 123 7.56 12.64 -2.34
CA ILE A 123 6.44 13.27 -1.64
C ILE A 123 5.39 13.67 -2.68
N ILE A 124 4.25 12.99 -2.68
CA ILE A 124 3.16 13.23 -3.63
C ILE A 124 1.93 13.69 -2.85
N SER A 125 1.48 14.92 -3.11
CA SER A 125 0.29 15.46 -2.47
C SER A 125 -0.86 15.53 -3.46
N CYS A 126 -2.07 15.20 -3.01
CA CYS A 126 -3.31 15.23 -3.77
C CYS A 126 -4.40 15.93 -2.97
N SER A 127 -4.89 17.06 -3.47
CA SER A 127 -5.97 17.84 -2.85
C SER A 127 -7.26 17.66 -3.64
N ARG A 128 -8.36 17.44 -2.92
CA ARG A 128 -9.70 17.27 -3.47
C ARG A 128 -10.57 18.46 -3.15
N TYR A 129 -11.17 19.00 -4.20
CA TYR A 129 -12.06 20.14 -4.14
C TYR A 129 -13.49 19.70 -4.48
N SER A 130 -14.48 20.38 -3.90
CA SER A 130 -15.86 20.30 -4.36
C SER A 130 -15.95 20.83 -5.79
N LYS A 131 -16.97 20.41 -6.54
CA LYS A 131 -17.32 21.10 -7.79
C LYS A 131 -17.55 22.59 -7.50
N MET A 132 -17.09 23.44 -8.43
CA MET A 132 -17.29 24.89 -8.33
C MET A 132 -18.78 25.19 -8.17
N THR A 133 -19.15 25.88 -7.09
CA THR A 133 -20.52 26.33 -6.87
C THR A 133 -20.83 27.54 -7.75
N ARG A 134 -22.11 27.88 -7.94
CA ARG A 134 -22.53 29.11 -8.65
C ARG A 134 -21.93 30.40 -8.06
N ALA A 135 -21.54 30.36 -6.77
CA ALA A 135 -20.87 31.45 -6.07
C ALA A 135 -19.34 31.51 -6.33
N GLY A 136 -18.80 30.72 -7.27
CA GLY A 136 -17.40 30.76 -7.69
C GLY A 136 -16.40 30.19 -6.68
N ARG A 137 -16.85 29.55 -5.60
CA ARG A 137 -15.97 28.93 -4.60
C ARG A 137 -15.96 27.41 -4.74
N ALA A 138 -14.77 26.85 -4.87
CA ALA A 138 -14.49 25.43 -4.71
C ALA A 138 -13.84 25.23 -3.34
N VAL A 139 -14.42 24.36 -2.52
CA VAL A 139 -13.95 24.12 -1.14
C VAL A 139 -13.05 22.89 -1.16
N GLN A 140 -11.83 23.03 -0.61
CA GLN A 140 -10.97 21.88 -0.32
C GLN A 140 -11.56 21.12 0.87
N TRP A 141 -11.69 19.81 0.76
CA TRP A 141 -12.30 18.99 1.81
C TRP A 141 -11.56 17.69 2.09
N GLU A 142 -10.55 17.37 1.30
CA GLU A 142 -9.67 16.23 1.51
C GLU A 142 -8.29 16.54 0.93
N GLU A 143 -7.24 16.20 1.67
CA GLU A 143 -5.85 16.31 1.26
C GLU A 143 -5.15 15.00 1.63
N LYS A 144 -4.35 14.46 0.70
CA LYS A 144 -3.55 13.27 0.91
C LYS A 144 -2.10 13.55 0.58
N THR A 145 -1.20 13.09 1.42
CA THR A 145 0.24 13.08 1.13
C THR A 145 0.74 11.64 1.22
N PHE A 146 1.33 11.18 0.12
CA PHE A 146 1.94 9.87 0.00
C PHE A 146 3.45 10.01 -0.05
N HIS A 147 4.15 9.19 0.71
CA HIS A 147 5.59 9.01 0.57
C HIS A 147 5.82 7.73 -0.24
N TYR A 148 5.98 7.88 -1.55
CA TYR A 148 6.10 6.79 -2.50
C TYR A 148 7.54 6.29 -2.61
N ALA A 149 7.79 5.01 -2.34
CA ALA A 149 9.10 4.39 -2.44
C ALA A 149 9.21 3.57 -3.75
N PRO A 150 9.96 4.02 -4.76
CA PRO A 150 10.14 3.28 -6.01
C PRO A 150 10.73 1.87 -5.80
N ALA A 151 11.59 1.70 -4.79
CA ALA A 151 12.25 0.43 -4.48
C ALA A 151 11.26 -0.72 -4.17
N ILE A 152 10.07 -0.39 -3.65
CA ILE A 152 9.00 -1.39 -3.38
C ILE A 152 7.78 -1.20 -4.30
N GLY A 153 7.81 -0.17 -5.15
CA GLY A 153 6.72 0.16 -6.08
C GLY A 153 5.43 0.60 -5.39
N HIS A 154 5.48 1.09 -4.15
CA HIS A 154 4.32 1.47 -3.34
C HIS A 154 4.64 2.58 -2.34
N TRP A 155 3.63 3.19 -1.73
CA TRP A 155 3.83 4.16 -0.66
C TRP A 155 4.14 3.48 0.67
N VAL A 156 5.01 4.13 1.46
CA VAL A 156 5.43 3.68 2.79
C VAL A 156 4.73 4.47 3.89
N GLN A 157 4.27 5.69 3.60
CA GLN A 157 3.50 6.52 4.51
C GLN A 157 2.36 7.21 3.75
N LEU A 158 1.20 7.33 4.41
CA LEU A 158 0.05 8.10 3.97
C LEU A 158 -0.46 8.97 5.11
N ASP A 159 -0.51 10.27 4.85
CA ASP A 159 -1.22 11.25 5.65
C ASP A 159 -2.46 11.72 4.90
N GLN A 160 -3.61 11.73 5.57
CA GLN A 160 -4.87 12.17 4.98
C GLN A 160 -5.64 13.06 5.94
N ASP A 161 -5.90 14.30 5.51
CA ASP A 161 -6.65 15.31 6.23
C ASP A 161 -8.00 15.55 5.55
N PHE A 162 -9.06 15.66 6.34
CA PHE A 162 -10.43 15.91 5.88
C PHE A 162 -10.93 17.33 6.22
N GLN A 163 -10.00 18.27 6.44
CA GLN A 163 -10.30 19.68 6.73
C GLN A 163 -11.26 19.83 7.92
N GLY A 164 -11.02 19.03 8.97
CA GLY A 164 -11.82 19.02 10.19
C GLY A 164 -13.14 18.23 10.12
N SER A 165 -13.56 17.74 8.95
CA SER A 165 -14.83 16.99 8.84
C SER A 165 -14.77 15.57 9.43
N ARG A 166 -13.57 14.99 9.56
CA ARG A 166 -13.30 13.66 10.13
C ARG A 166 -11.89 13.63 10.76
N PRO A 167 -11.60 12.67 11.65
CA PRO A 167 -10.24 12.46 12.16
C PRO A 167 -9.24 12.26 11.02
N LYS A 168 -8.04 12.82 11.19
CA LYS A 168 -6.94 12.61 10.25
C LYS A 168 -6.56 11.13 10.26
N ILE A 169 -6.18 10.62 9.09
CA ILE A 169 -5.67 9.26 8.94
C ILE A 169 -4.17 9.35 8.72
N HIS A 170 -3.42 8.57 9.48
CA HIS A 170 -1.99 8.38 9.32
C HIS A 170 -1.72 6.88 9.23
N ARG A 171 -0.96 6.45 8.23
CA ARG A 171 -0.59 5.05 8.01
C ARG A 171 0.87 4.95 7.63
N GLU A 172 1.57 4.04 8.28
CA GLU A 172 2.95 3.70 7.96
C GLU A 172 3.02 2.22 7.60
N LEU A 173 3.92 1.88 6.67
CA LEU A 173 4.16 0.51 6.26
C LEU A 173 4.83 -0.27 7.40
N VAL A 174 4.19 -1.36 7.79
CA VAL A 174 4.61 -2.28 8.84
C VAL A 174 5.29 -3.50 8.25
N ALA A 175 4.73 -4.05 7.15
CA ALA A 175 5.31 -5.19 6.46
C ALA A 175 4.80 -5.32 5.03
N ILE A 176 5.61 -5.98 4.20
CA ILE A 176 5.26 -6.45 2.87
C ILE A 176 5.34 -7.97 2.88
N LEU A 177 4.24 -8.66 2.61
CA LEU A 177 4.18 -10.13 2.68
C LEU A 177 4.02 -10.73 1.27
N PRO A 178 4.86 -11.71 0.88
CA PRO A 178 4.62 -12.48 -0.33
C PRO A 178 3.39 -13.36 -0.17
N SER A 179 2.53 -13.39 -1.18
CA SER A 179 1.48 -14.42 -1.29
C SER A 179 2.09 -15.69 -1.87
N LEU A 180 2.72 -16.51 -1.03
CA LEU A 180 3.50 -17.69 -1.45
C LEU A 180 2.72 -18.64 -2.37
N SER A 181 1.44 -18.91 -2.07
CA SER A 181 0.59 -19.76 -2.91
C SER A 181 0.32 -19.15 -4.28
N SER A 182 0.13 -17.83 -4.36
CA SER A 182 -0.04 -17.12 -5.64
C SER A 182 1.25 -17.03 -6.45
N LEU A 183 2.40 -17.36 -5.85
CA LEU A 183 3.69 -17.49 -6.52
C LEU A 183 3.95 -18.92 -7.01
N GLY A 184 2.99 -19.83 -6.86
CA GLY A 184 3.12 -21.23 -7.27
C GLY A 184 3.95 -22.09 -6.31
N ILE A 185 4.23 -21.59 -5.10
CA ILE A 185 4.94 -22.33 -4.07
C ILE A 185 3.97 -23.33 -3.44
N ASP A 186 4.32 -24.61 -3.44
CA ASP A 186 3.52 -25.68 -2.86
C ASP A 186 3.53 -25.64 -1.32
N ASN A 187 2.60 -26.39 -0.73
CA ASN A 187 2.37 -26.38 0.71
C ASN A 187 3.59 -26.82 1.54
N ASN A 188 4.40 -27.77 1.06
CA ASN A 188 5.56 -28.24 1.82
C ASN A 188 6.65 -27.16 1.88
N ALA A 189 6.91 -26.50 0.75
CA ALA A 189 7.81 -25.36 0.71
C ALA A 189 7.28 -24.16 1.53
N ILE A 190 5.96 -23.91 1.52
CA ILE A 190 5.34 -22.89 2.37
C ILE A 190 5.55 -23.19 3.86
N ILE A 191 5.44 -24.46 4.28
CA ILE A 191 5.69 -24.87 5.67
C ILE A 191 7.17 -24.60 6.02
N GLY A 192 8.11 -25.04 5.18
CA GLY A 192 9.54 -24.80 5.41
C GLY A 192 9.90 -23.32 5.51
N ILE A 193 9.33 -22.46 4.65
CA ILE A 193 9.51 -21.00 4.72
C ILE A 193 8.98 -20.44 6.05
N LYS A 194 7.82 -20.90 6.52
CA LYS A 194 7.23 -20.45 7.79
C LYS A 194 8.04 -20.91 9.00
N GLU A 195 8.53 -22.14 9.01
CA GLU A 195 9.40 -22.67 10.07
C GLU A 195 10.72 -21.90 10.11
N HIS A 196 11.35 -21.68 8.95
CA HIS A 196 12.55 -20.86 8.82
C HIS A 196 12.35 -19.42 9.34
N PHE A 197 11.18 -18.84 9.04
CA PHE A 197 10.81 -17.52 9.54
C PHE A 197 10.77 -17.50 11.08
N GLN A 198 10.12 -18.48 11.71
CA GLN A 198 10.06 -18.57 13.17
C GLN A 198 11.44 -18.80 13.78
N GLN A 199 12.22 -19.74 13.23
CA GLN A 199 13.55 -20.09 13.71
C GLN A 199 14.47 -18.88 13.67
N THR A 200 14.59 -18.22 12.51
CA THR A 200 15.52 -17.09 12.33
C THR A 200 15.14 -15.92 13.22
N LEU A 201 13.85 -15.56 13.35
CA LEU A 201 13.45 -14.50 14.28
C LEU A 201 13.62 -14.91 15.75
N GLY A 202 13.56 -16.21 16.07
CA GLY A 202 13.74 -16.73 17.42
C GLY A 202 15.20 -16.79 17.88
N THR A 203 16.14 -17.09 16.98
CA THR A 203 17.52 -17.44 17.37
C THR A 203 18.60 -16.57 16.75
N ALA A 204 18.39 -16.02 15.53
CA ALA A 204 19.45 -15.29 14.85
C ALA A 204 19.70 -13.92 15.50
N PRO A 205 20.97 -13.51 15.68
CA PRO A 205 21.35 -12.13 16.01
C PRO A 205 20.89 -11.12 14.95
N SER A 206 20.81 -9.84 15.33
CA SER A 206 20.60 -8.76 14.35
C SER A 206 21.84 -8.60 13.47
N GLY A 207 21.64 -8.50 12.16
CA GLY A 207 22.69 -8.45 11.14
C GLY A 207 23.07 -9.83 10.56
N GLU A 208 22.66 -10.93 11.19
CA GLU A 208 23.00 -12.28 10.72
C GLU A 208 21.94 -12.81 9.74
N MET A 209 22.37 -13.10 8.51
CA MET A 209 21.50 -13.65 7.47
C MET A 209 21.43 -15.17 7.58
N ASN A 210 20.21 -15.71 7.73
CA ASN A 210 19.94 -17.13 7.60
C ASN A 210 19.20 -17.43 6.31
N ARG A 211 19.52 -18.58 5.69
CA ARG A 211 18.92 -19.00 4.42
C ARG A 211 18.32 -20.39 4.52
N TRP A 212 17.12 -20.51 3.97
CA TRP A 212 16.46 -21.77 3.66
C TRP A 212 16.39 -21.96 2.15
N THR A 213 16.53 -23.20 1.67
CA THR A 213 16.50 -23.52 0.24
C THR A 213 15.76 -24.84 0.03
N ASP A 214 14.92 -24.89 -1.01
CA ASP A 214 14.39 -26.12 -1.60
C ASP A 214 15.09 -26.31 -2.96
N GLU A 215 16.13 -27.15 -3.00
CA GLU A 215 16.97 -27.34 -4.18
C GLU A 215 16.17 -27.93 -5.35
N ASN A 216 15.25 -28.84 -5.07
CA ASN A 216 14.42 -29.49 -6.08
C ASN A 216 13.56 -28.47 -6.83
N LYS A 217 13.08 -27.44 -6.12
CA LYS A 217 12.20 -26.40 -6.67
C LYS A 217 12.92 -25.10 -7.02
N LYS A 218 14.24 -25.03 -6.77
CA LYS A 218 15.06 -23.83 -6.96
C LYS A 218 14.47 -22.60 -6.23
N ILE A 219 13.92 -22.82 -5.04
CA ILE A 219 13.40 -21.76 -4.18
C ILE A 219 14.43 -21.47 -3.11
N SER A 220 14.80 -20.21 -2.91
CA SER A 220 15.61 -19.79 -1.78
C SER A 220 14.93 -18.65 -1.03
N PHE A 221 14.94 -18.75 0.29
CA PHE A 221 14.39 -17.75 1.19
C PHE A 221 15.46 -17.38 2.21
N ALA A 222 16.02 -16.18 2.05
CA ALA A 222 16.98 -15.62 2.99
C ALA A 222 16.28 -14.58 3.88
N MET A 223 16.62 -14.54 5.15
CA MET A 223 16.10 -13.55 6.09
C MET A 223 17.21 -13.04 7.00
N THR A 224 17.20 -11.73 7.23
CA THR A 224 18.14 -11.03 8.10
C THR A 224 17.34 -10.20 9.09
N PRO A 225 17.37 -10.50 10.41
CA PRO A 225 16.87 -9.58 11.42
C PRO A 225 17.76 -8.33 11.42
N VAL A 226 17.17 -7.14 11.33
CA VAL A 226 17.93 -5.88 11.22
C VAL A 226 17.95 -5.13 12.55
N ALA A 227 16.87 -5.20 13.32
CA ALA A 227 16.78 -4.52 14.61
C ALA A 227 15.83 -5.29 15.55
N THR A 228 16.08 -5.19 16.85
CA THR A 228 15.22 -5.71 17.91
C THR A 228 14.81 -4.56 18.83
N TYR A 229 13.53 -4.48 19.20
CA TYR A 229 13.01 -3.46 20.10
C TYR A 229 11.80 -4.00 20.89
N LEU A 230 11.42 -3.30 21.96
CA LEU A 230 10.22 -3.61 22.74
C LEU A 230 9.12 -2.59 22.42
N LEU A 231 7.88 -3.06 22.33
CA LEU A 231 6.72 -2.18 22.37
C LEU A 231 6.49 -1.65 23.79
N ALA A 232 5.61 -0.67 23.93
CA ALA A 232 5.27 -0.06 25.23
C ALA A 232 4.72 -1.07 26.25
N ASP A 233 4.09 -2.14 25.78
CA ASP A 233 3.58 -3.24 26.61
C ASP A 233 4.64 -4.32 26.93
N GLY A 234 5.89 -4.10 26.51
CA GLY A 234 6.98 -5.05 26.70
C GLY A 234 7.08 -6.15 25.64
N THR A 235 6.19 -6.17 24.65
CA THR A 235 6.22 -7.17 23.57
C THR A 235 7.49 -7.01 22.73
N PRO A 236 8.33 -8.06 22.58
CA PRO A 236 9.52 -7.97 21.75
C PRO A 236 9.15 -8.06 20.28
N CYS A 237 9.66 -7.11 19.50
CA CYS A 237 9.51 -7.05 18.06
C CYS A 237 10.87 -7.02 17.38
N ARG A 238 10.91 -7.57 16.17
CA ARG A 238 12.08 -7.60 15.30
C ARG A 238 11.72 -7.07 13.93
N ARG A 239 12.50 -6.10 13.45
CA ARG A 239 12.50 -5.68 12.06
C ARG A 239 13.37 -6.63 11.26
N TYR A 240 12.94 -6.99 10.06
CA TYR A 240 13.64 -7.93 9.20
C TYR A 240 13.61 -7.49 7.74
N GLU A 241 14.59 -8.01 7.01
CA GLU A 241 14.61 -8.05 5.55
C GLU A 241 14.59 -9.50 5.09
N GLN A 242 13.76 -9.78 4.10
CA GLN A 242 13.63 -11.09 3.49
C GLN A 242 13.92 -10.99 2.01
N ARG A 243 14.61 -11.98 1.47
CA ARG A 243 14.79 -12.15 0.04
C ARG A 243 14.22 -13.49 -0.37
N LEU A 244 13.22 -13.44 -1.25
CA LEU A 244 12.65 -14.62 -1.89
C LEU A 244 13.18 -14.70 -3.32
N ASP A 245 13.89 -15.79 -3.62
CA ASP A 245 14.40 -16.12 -4.93
C ASP A 245 13.66 -17.36 -5.46
N LEU A 246 13.11 -17.25 -6.67
CA LEU A 246 12.38 -18.29 -7.36
C LEU A 246 13.07 -18.72 -8.67
N GLY A 247 14.34 -18.31 -8.87
CA GLY A 247 15.14 -18.59 -10.05
C GLY A 247 14.83 -17.70 -11.26
N TRP A 248 13.56 -17.37 -11.50
CA TRP A 248 13.10 -16.46 -12.55
C TRP A 248 12.80 -15.05 -12.04
N GLN A 249 12.75 -14.88 -10.72
CA GLN A 249 12.59 -13.60 -10.06
C GLN A 249 13.22 -13.63 -8.66
N SER A 250 13.68 -12.47 -8.22
CA SER A 250 14.13 -12.25 -6.84
C SER A 250 13.50 -10.97 -6.33
N LYS A 251 12.86 -11.02 -5.15
CA LYS A 251 12.23 -9.84 -4.54
C LYS A 251 12.58 -9.74 -3.06
N ILE A 252 12.76 -8.50 -2.61
CA ILE A 252 13.01 -8.16 -1.21
C ILE A 252 11.69 -7.75 -0.56
N TYR A 253 11.48 -8.23 0.66
CA TYR A 253 10.33 -7.96 1.50
C TYR A 253 10.83 -7.42 2.83
N TYR A 254 10.24 -6.31 3.25
CA TYR A 254 10.58 -5.60 4.48
C TYR A 254 9.45 -5.78 5.47
N GLY A 255 9.76 -5.84 6.76
CA GLY A 255 8.70 -5.78 7.76
C GLY A 255 9.16 -5.94 9.19
N ILE A 256 8.17 -5.96 10.06
CA ILE A 256 8.34 -6.26 11.48
C ILE A 256 7.52 -7.49 11.86
N ALA A 257 7.98 -8.21 12.87
CA ALA A 257 7.21 -9.23 13.54
C ALA A 257 7.42 -9.15 15.04
N CYS A 258 6.35 -9.39 15.79
CA CYS A 258 6.32 -9.32 17.24
C CYS A 258 6.03 -10.70 17.81
N ARG A 259 6.68 -11.03 18.93
CA ARG A 259 6.52 -12.33 19.58
C ARG A 259 5.29 -12.29 20.46
N GLY A 260 4.27 -13.06 20.09
CA GLY A 260 3.07 -13.20 20.92
C GLY A 260 3.30 -14.07 22.15
N GLU A 261 2.28 -14.19 23.00
CA GLU A 261 2.30 -15.00 24.22
C GLU A 261 2.59 -16.48 23.95
N SER A 262 2.16 -17.01 22.80
CA SER A 262 2.48 -18.37 22.35
C SER A 262 3.95 -18.57 21.98
N GLY A 263 4.76 -17.52 22.03
CA GLY A 263 6.17 -17.53 21.62
C GLY A 263 6.38 -17.41 20.12
N LEU A 264 5.31 -17.39 19.32
CA LEU A 264 5.36 -17.27 17.86
C LEU A 264 5.54 -15.80 17.43
N TRP A 265 6.40 -15.60 16.44
CA TRP A 265 6.58 -14.32 15.77
C TRP A 265 5.48 -14.10 14.74
N THR A 266 4.74 -13.01 14.86
CA THR A 266 3.66 -12.68 13.93
C THR A 266 3.78 -11.23 13.48
N VAL A 267 3.40 -10.97 12.23
CA VAL A 267 3.33 -9.62 11.69
C VAL A 267 2.10 -8.93 12.29
N PRO A 268 2.23 -7.76 12.92
CA PRO A 268 1.10 -7.06 13.53
C PRO A 268 0.04 -6.72 12.49
N ARG A 269 -1.16 -7.27 12.65
CA ARG A 269 -2.34 -7.01 11.80
C ARG A 269 -3.62 -7.15 12.63
N LYS A 270 -4.66 -6.39 12.29
CA LYS A 270 -6.01 -6.55 12.85
C LYS A 270 -6.86 -7.48 11.99
#